data_AF-A0A602S9E2-F1
#
_entry.id   AF-A0A602S9E2-F1
#
_cell.length_a   1.000
_cell.length_b   1.000
_cell.length_c   1.000
_cell.angle_alpha   90.00
_cell.angle_beta   90.00
_cell.angle_gamma   90.00
#
_symmetry.space_group_name_H-M   'P 1'
#
loop_
_entity.id
_entity.type
_entity.pdbx_description
1 polymer ?
#
loop_
_entity_poly.entity_id
_entity_poly.type
_entity_poly.pdbx_seq_one_letter_code
_entity_poly.pdbx_strand_id
1 'polypeptide(L)'
;MGFWDVIMGVGKSASNAAAERIKKNHLDAWEKIKISPVERINDFYKQNNTSNCNRPSFRGLAISALYLRGGEYERLWREDQNAVDWLKSFRVKISLDTSDSAEELRRVIDHLVERC
;
A
#
# COMPACT_ATOMS: atom_id res chain seq x y z
N MET A 1 28.88 -3.79 0.90
CA MET A 1 28.75 -4.42 -0.43
C MET A 1 28.04 -5.75 -0.18
N GLY A 2 26.72 -5.86 -0.23
CA GLY A 2 25.84 -5.74 -1.40
C GLY A 2 24.84 -6.91 -1.34
N PHE A 3 23.96 -6.93 -0.33
CA PHE A 3 22.88 -7.94 -0.21
C PHE A 3 21.98 -8.00 -1.45
N TRP A 4 21.93 -6.90 -2.21
CA TRP A 4 21.24 -6.78 -3.48
C TRP A 4 21.94 -7.50 -4.66
N ASP A 5 23.24 -7.78 -4.57
CA ASP A 5 24.04 -8.34 -5.68
C ASP A 5 23.84 -9.86 -5.82
N VAL A 6 23.50 -10.54 -4.73
CA VAL A 6 23.16 -11.98 -4.74
C VAL A 6 21.73 -12.23 -5.26
N ILE A 7 20.86 -11.21 -5.25
CA ILE A 7 19.45 -11.33 -5.65
C ILE A 7 19.29 -11.34 -7.18
N MET A 8 20.27 -10.80 -7.93
CA MET A 8 20.21 -10.82 -9.41
C MET A 8 20.60 -12.17 -10.02
N GLY A 9 21.15 -13.12 -9.25
CA GLY A 9 21.74 -14.37 -9.78
C GLY A 9 20.89 -15.65 -9.69
N VAL A 10 19.74 -15.66 -8.98
CA VAL A 10 18.94 -16.89 -8.77
C VAL A 10 17.54 -16.71 -9.35
N GLY A 11 17.46 -16.83 -10.67
CA GLY A 11 16.26 -16.64 -11.47
C GLY A 11 15.19 -17.70 -11.21
N LYS A 12 13.98 -17.20 -10.90
CA LYS A 12 12.65 -17.82 -11.03
C LYS A 12 12.06 -18.59 -9.85
N SER A 13 12.80 -19.34 -9.04
CA SER A 13 12.16 -20.17 -7.98
C SER A 13 12.05 -19.48 -6.60
N ALA A 14 12.97 -18.57 -6.26
CA ALA A 14 12.94 -17.84 -4.98
C ALA A 14 12.14 -16.51 -5.05
N SER A 15 11.88 -16.00 -6.25
CA SER A 15 11.21 -14.72 -6.52
C SER A 15 9.77 -14.69 -6.03
N ASN A 16 9.01 -15.77 -6.24
CA ASN A 16 7.61 -15.83 -5.85
C ASN A 16 7.43 -15.81 -4.33
N ALA A 17 8.26 -16.55 -3.59
CA ALA A 17 8.17 -16.59 -2.12
C ALA A 17 8.49 -15.23 -1.48
N ALA A 18 9.46 -14.49 -2.03
CA ALA A 18 9.77 -13.14 -1.57
C ALA A 18 8.66 -12.13 -1.91
N ALA A 19 8.12 -12.19 -3.13
CA ALA A 19 7.02 -11.34 -3.57
C ALA A 19 5.75 -11.58 -2.73
N GLU A 20 5.42 -12.84 -2.45
CA GLU A 20 4.30 -13.22 -1.59
C GLU A 20 4.47 -12.74 -0.15
N ARG A 21 5.68 -12.83 0.41
CA ARG A 21 5.97 -12.26 1.74
C ARG A 21 5.80 -10.75 1.77
N ILE A 22 6.27 -10.05 0.74
CA ILE A 22 6.12 -8.59 0.64
C ILE A 22 4.64 -8.22 0.53
N LYS A 23 3.87 -8.92 -0.32
CA LYS A 23 2.42 -8.73 -0.44
C LYS A 23 1.72 -8.92 0.92
N LYS A 24 2.03 -10.03 1.61
CA LYS A 24 1.50 -10.32 2.95
C LYS A 24 1.83 -9.22 3.96
N ASN A 25 3.05 -8.71 3.97
CA ASN A 25 3.42 -7.60 4.86
C ASN A 25 2.59 -6.33 4.63
N HIS A 26 2.23 -6.02 3.38
CA HIS A 26 1.38 -4.88 3.07
C HIS A 26 -0.08 -5.13 3.47
N LEU A 27 -0.59 -6.35 3.30
CA LEU A 27 -1.92 -6.73 3.79
C LEU A 27 -2.00 -6.74 5.32
N ASP A 28 -0.97 -7.21 6.01
CA ASP A 28 -0.89 -7.15 7.47
C ASP A 28 -0.83 -5.70 7.97
N ALA A 29 -0.15 -4.81 7.23
CA ALA A 29 -0.15 -3.38 7.52
C ALA A 29 -1.52 -2.75 7.25
N TRP A 30 -2.20 -3.16 6.17
CA TRP A 30 -3.57 -2.76 5.85
C TRP A 30 -4.54 -3.08 6.99
N GLU A 31 -4.51 -4.31 7.51
CA GLU A 31 -5.38 -4.74 8.62
C GLU A 31 -5.18 -3.87 9.88
N LYS A 32 -3.95 -3.44 10.15
CA LYS A 32 -3.64 -2.59 11.32
C LYS A 32 -4.08 -1.15 11.11
N ILE A 33 -3.89 -0.61 9.90
CA ILE A 33 -4.17 0.80 9.63
C ILE A 33 -5.66 1.07 9.43
N LYS A 34 -6.41 0.16 8.79
CA LYS A 34 -7.84 0.36 8.54
C LYS A 34 -8.66 0.52 9.82
N ILE A 35 -8.27 -0.20 10.89
CA ILE A 35 -8.93 -0.13 12.20
C ILE A 35 -8.45 1.07 13.04
N SER A 36 -7.40 1.76 12.63
CA SER A 36 -6.84 2.88 13.39
C SER A 36 -7.71 4.15 13.28
N PRO A 37 -7.66 5.06 14.28
CA PRO A 37 -8.33 6.35 14.21
C PRO A 37 -7.68 7.26 13.16
N VAL A 38 -8.46 8.22 12.61
CA VAL A 38 -8.04 9.15 11.55
C VAL A 38 -6.73 9.87 11.90
N GLU A 39 -6.57 10.33 13.14
CA GLU A 39 -5.34 10.99 13.61
C GLU A 39 -4.11 10.10 13.44
N ARG A 40 -4.22 8.83 13.86
CA ARG A 40 -3.13 7.84 13.73
C ARG A 40 -2.84 7.51 12.26
N ILE A 41 -3.85 7.48 11.40
CA ILE A 41 -3.66 7.26 9.97
C ILE A 41 -2.92 8.46 9.34
N ASN A 42 -3.28 9.68 9.72
CA ASN A 42 -2.59 10.90 9.27
C ASN A 42 -1.14 10.96 9.75
N ASP A 43 -0.87 10.60 11.00
CA ASP A 43 0.49 10.51 11.53
C ASP A 43 1.30 9.45 10.79
N PHE A 44 0.70 8.30 10.51
CA PHE A 44 1.33 7.24 9.72
C PHE A 44 1.67 7.72 8.30
N TYR A 45 0.75 8.43 7.64
CA TYR A 45 1.03 9.04 6.34
C TYR A 45 2.22 10.01 6.41
N LYS A 46 2.21 10.95 7.37
CA LYS A 46 3.27 11.95 7.55
C LYS A 46 4.63 11.33 7.84
N GLN A 47 4.69 10.31 8.70
CA GLN A 47 5.94 9.59 9.01
C GLN A 47 6.55 8.90 7.79
N ASN A 48 5.71 8.46 6.85
CA ASN A 48 6.12 7.83 5.59
C ASN A 48 6.23 8.83 4.42
N ASN A 49 6.04 10.13 4.70
CA ASN A 49 6.14 11.25 3.75
C ASN A 49 7.26 12.23 4.16
N THR A 50 8.42 11.71 4.53
CA THR A 50 9.58 12.54 4.90
C THR A 50 10.74 12.31 3.94
N SER A 51 11.66 13.28 3.84
CA SER A 51 12.86 13.14 3.00
C SER A 51 13.72 11.93 3.36
N ASN A 52 13.69 11.50 4.63
CA ASN A 52 14.46 10.36 5.14
C ASN A 52 13.69 9.03 5.07
N CYS A 53 12.35 9.08 5.05
CA CYS A 53 11.48 7.91 4.97
C CYS A 53 10.32 8.23 4.04
N ASN A 54 10.55 8.04 2.74
CA ASN A 54 9.54 8.17 1.70
C ASN A 54 9.13 6.77 1.24
N ARG A 55 7.96 6.31 1.72
CA ARG A 55 7.43 4.98 1.39
C ARG A 55 6.06 5.11 0.72
N PRO A 56 6.01 5.15 -0.62
CA PRO A 56 4.76 5.25 -1.37
C PRO A 56 3.75 4.16 -1.02
N SER A 57 4.24 2.95 -0.68
CA SER A 57 3.37 1.84 -0.29
C SER A 57 2.55 2.11 0.96
N PHE A 58 3.20 2.58 2.01
CA PHE A 58 2.54 2.90 3.27
C PHE A 58 1.68 4.17 3.16
N ARG A 59 2.13 5.16 2.38
CA ARG A 59 1.31 6.35 2.08
C ARG A 59 0.03 5.97 1.33
N GLY A 60 0.12 5.08 0.34
CA GLY A 60 -1.05 4.57 -0.37
C GLY A 60 -2.04 3.83 0.54
N LEU A 61 -1.53 2.95 1.41
CA LEU A 61 -2.37 2.27 2.41
C LEU A 61 -3.05 3.27 3.37
N ALA A 62 -2.36 4.35 3.75
CA ALA A 62 -2.93 5.41 4.57
C ALA A 62 -4.06 6.15 3.84
N ILE A 63 -3.87 6.53 2.58
CA ILE A 63 -4.91 7.18 1.75
C ILE A 63 -6.16 6.28 1.66
N SER A 64 -5.94 4.97 1.47
CA SER A 64 -7.02 3.97 1.43
C SER A 64 -7.76 3.86 2.78
N ALA A 65 -7.04 3.94 3.90
CA ALA A 65 -7.64 3.89 5.22
C ALA A 65 -8.39 5.20 5.57
N LEU A 66 -7.87 6.35 5.13
CA LEU A 66 -8.55 7.64 5.28
C LEU A 66 -9.88 7.65 4.52
N TYR A 67 -9.96 7.03 3.35
CA TYR A 67 -11.23 6.87 2.63
C TYR A 67 -12.27 6.15 3.49
N LEU A 68 -11.92 5.00 4.09
CA LEU A 68 -12.84 4.24 4.94
C LEU A 68 -13.28 5.00 6.20
N ARG A 69 -12.40 5.87 6.73
CA ARG A 69 -12.66 6.62 7.96
C ARG A 69 -13.24 8.02 7.72
N GLY A 70 -13.40 8.45 6.46
CA GLY A 70 -13.89 9.78 6.11
C GLY A 70 -12.89 10.92 6.38
N GLY A 71 -11.59 10.65 6.24
CA GLY A 71 -10.52 11.66 6.35
C GLY A 71 -10.26 12.44 5.05
N GLU A 72 -9.17 13.22 5.01
CA GLU A 72 -8.78 14.03 3.84
C GLU A 72 -8.14 13.20 2.70
N TYR A 73 -8.84 12.17 2.21
CA TYR A 73 -8.30 11.26 1.19
C TYR A 73 -8.25 11.88 -0.22
N GLU A 74 -9.23 12.70 -0.60
CA GLU A 74 -9.34 13.26 -1.97
C GLU A 74 -8.16 14.17 -2.31
N ARG A 75 -7.78 15.02 -1.36
CA ARG A 75 -6.64 15.93 -1.50
C ARG A 75 -5.34 15.14 -1.65
N LEU A 76 -5.11 14.17 -0.76
CA LEU A 76 -3.90 13.34 -0.79
C LEU A 76 -3.81 12.47 -2.06
N TRP A 77 -4.94 11.99 -2.57
CA TRP A 77 -4.98 11.27 -3.84
C TRP A 77 -4.52 12.14 -5.02
N ARG A 78 -4.88 13.41 -5.05
CA ARG A 78 -4.46 14.33 -6.11
C ARG A 78 -2.99 14.75 -5.96
N GLU A 79 -2.54 14.98 -4.74
CA GLU A 79 -1.20 15.50 -4.47
C GLU A 79 -0.11 14.41 -4.49
N ASP A 80 -0.41 13.18 -4.05
CA ASP A 80 0.59 12.11 -3.90
C ASP A 80 0.50 11.04 -4.99
N GLN A 81 0.84 11.43 -6.22
CA GLN A 81 0.78 10.54 -7.39
C GLN A 81 1.61 9.26 -7.22
N ASN A 82 2.75 9.32 -6.52
CA ASN A 82 3.58 8.14 -6.24
C ASN A 82 2.85 7.08 -5.39
N ALA A 83 2.09 7.51 -4.38
CA ALA A 83 1.29 6.62 -3.56
C ALA A 83 0.10 6.04 -4.35
N VAL A 84 -0.51 6.86 -5.21
CA VAL A 84 -1.61 6.44 -6.09
C VAL A 84 -1.16 5.41 -7.13
N ASP A 85 -0.04 5.66 -7.81
CA ASP A 85 0.52 4.73 -8.79
C ASP A 85 0.91 3.40 -8.15
N TRP A 86 1.44 3.45 -6.92
CA TRP A 86 1.69 2.25 -6.15
C TRP A 86 0.40 1.50 -5.81
N LEU A 87 -0.66 2.19 -5.37
CA LEU A 87 -1.96 1.56 -5.07
C LEU A 87 -2.55 0.88 -6.31
N LYS A 88 -2.58 1.57 -7.45
CA LYS A 88 -3.06 1.01 -8.73
C LYS A 88 -2.27 -0.24 -9.11
N SER A 89 -0.95 -0.19 -8.97
CA SER A 89 -0.07 -1.36 -9.19
C SER A 89 -0.33 -2.49 -8.19
N PHE A 90 -0.55 -2.15 -6.92
CA PHE A 90 -0.80 -3.13 -5.86
C PHE A 90 -2.15 -3.81 -6.02
N ARG A 91 -3.19 -3.08 -6.45
CA ARG A 91 -4.51 -3.60 -6.81
C ARG A 91 -4.44 -4.70 -7.87
N VAL A 92 -3.58 -4.54 -8.88
CA VAL A 92 -3.33 -5.59 -9.88
C VAL A 92 -2.65 -6.81 -9.24
N LYS A 93 -1.68 -6.61 -8.33
CA LYS A 93 -0.96 -7.70 -7.65
C LYS A 93 -1.85 -8.53 -6.73
N ILE A 94 -2.83 -7.91 -6.08
CA ILE A 94 -3.79 -8.60 -5.20
C ILE A 94 -5.07 -9.05 -5.93
N SER A 95 -5.13 -8.91 -7.27
CA SER A 95 -6.33 -9.23 -8.07
C SER A 95 -6.77 -10.69 -7.94
N LEU A 96 -5.82 -11.61 -7.80
CA LEU A 96 -6.06 -13.05 -7.63
C LEU A 96 -6.07 -13.49 -6.16
N ASP A 97 -5.88 -12.57 -5.22
CA ASP A 97 -5.86 -12.88 -3.79
C ASP A 97 -7.30 -12.93 -3.25
N THR A 98 -7.68 -14.10 -2.72
CA THR A 98 -9.03 -14.38 -2.22
C THR A 98 -9.20 -14.07 -0.73
N SER A 99 -8.20 -13.48 -0.08
CA SER A 99 -8.35 -13.02 1.30
C SER A 99 -9.31 -11.84 1.41
N ASP A 100 -10.09 -11.82 2.50
CA ASP A 100 -11.04 -10.73 2.79
C ASP A 100 -10.35 -9.37 2.81
N SER A 101 -9.14 -9.30 3.38
CA SER A 101 -8.29 -8.11 3.41
C SER A 101 -7.96 -7.59 2.02
N ALA A 102 -7.59 -8.48 1.10
CA ALA A 102 -7.28 -8.10 -0.28
C ALA A 102 -8.53 -7.69 -1.04
N GLU A 103 -9.67 -8.35 -0.81
CA GLU A 103 -10.93 -7.97 -1.42
C GLU A 103 -11.42 -6.59 -0.96
N GLU A 104 -11.38 -6.31 0.33
CA GLU A 104 -11.72 -5.01 0.88
C GLU A 104 -10.82 -3.91 0.31
N LEU A 105 -9.50 -4.13 0.30
CA LEU A 105 -8.55 -3.18 -0.25
C LEU A 105 -8.77 -2.94 -1.74
N ARG A 106 -9.09 -3.99 -2.53
CA ARG A 106 -9.45 -3.83 -3.96
C ARG A 106 -10.65 -2.92 -4.14
N ARG A 107 -11.73 -3.16 -3.37
CA ARG A 107 -12.96 -2.35 -3.44
C ARG A 107 -12.68 -0.88 -3.07
N VAL A 108 -11.87 -0.65 -2.03
CA VAL A 108 -11.46 0.70 -1.63
C VAL A 108 -10.68 1.40 -2.75
N ILE A 109 -9.71 0.72 -3.35
CA ILE A 109 -8.91 1.30 -4.44
C ILE A 109 -9.79 1.58 -5.67
N ASP A 110 -10.69 0.65 -6.02
CA ASP A 110 -11.59 0.84 -7.16
C ASP A 110 -12.50 2.06 -6.95
N HIS A 111 -13.07 2.23 -5.75
CA HIS A 111 -13.84 3.44 -5.43
C HIS A 111 -13.02 4.72 -5.45
N LEU A 112 -11.77 4.68 -4.98
CA LEU A 112 -10.88 5.84 -5.03
C LEU A 112 -10.56 6.23 -6.48
N VAL A 113 -10.33 5.25 -7.36
CA VAL A 113 -10.08 5.49 -8.80
C VAL A 113 -11.33 6.03 -9.51
N GLU A 114 -12.53 5.59 -9.12
CA GLU A 114 -13.78 6.07 -9.70
C GLU A 114 -14.16 7.49 -9.26
N ARG A 115 -13.79 7.88 -8.03
CA ARG A 115 -14.24 9.14 -7.42
C ARG A 115 -13.23 10.27 -7.42
N CYS A 116 -11.94 9.99 -7.56
CA CYS A 116 -10.88 10.99 -7.41
C CYS A 116 -9.98 11.13 -8.64
#